data_AF-A0A960YDS7-F1
#
_entry.id   AF-A0A960YDS7-F1
#
_cell.length_a   1.000
_cell.length_b   1.000
_cell.length_c   1.000
_cell.angle_alpha   90.00
_cell.angle_beta   90.00
_cell.angle_gamma   90.00
#
_symmetry.space_group_name_H-M   'P 1'
#
loop_
_entity.id
_entity.type
_entity.pdbx_description
1 polymer ?
#
loop_
_entity_poly.entity_id
_entity_poly.type
_entity_poly.pdbx_seq_one_letter_code
_entity_poly.pdbx_strand_id
1 'polypeptide(L)'
;MNKYLLDTNICIHFLKGEFNLIEKVRKIGIESCFVSEITIAELKYGIENSAENKKEKNRSSLINFSKKVTIIPLTTCLDIFAKEKARLKKEGKRER
;
A
#
# COMPACT_ATOMS: atom_id res chain seq x y z
N MET A 1 9.70 19.19 -1.78
CA MET A 1 9.58 17.96 -0.94
C MET A 1 9.06 16.84 -1.82
N ASN A 2 9.75 15.70 -1.82
CA ASN A 2 9.33 14.53 -2.59
C ASN A 2 8.23 13.78 -1.81
N LYS A 3 7.18 13.37 -2.51
CA LYS A 3 6.08 12.55 -1.97
C LYS A 3 6.18 11.15 -2.56
N TYR A 4 6.02 10.13 -1.72
CA TYR A 4 6.21 8.73 -2.12
C TYR A 4 4.91 7.95 -1.91
N LEU A 5 4.37 7.36 -2.97
CA LEU A 5 3.31 6.36 -2.86
C LEU A 5 3.95 4.99 -2.66
N LEU A 6 3.66 4.35 -1.53
CA LEU A 6 4.21 3.03 -1.19
C LEU A 6 3.36 1.94 -1.84
N ASP A 7 4.06 1.03 -2.54
CA ASP A 7 3.46 -0.20 -3.05
C ASP A 7 3.15 -1.18 -1.91
N THR A 8 2.27 -2.14 -2.17
CA THR A 8 1.82 -3.14 -1.20
C THR A 8 2.97 -3.99 -0.68
N ASN A 9 3.91 -4.40 -1.55
CA ASN A 9 5.09 -5.15 -1.14
C ASN A 9 5.96 -4.35 -0.17
N ILE A 10 6.16 -3.06 -0.43
CA ILE A 10 6.90 -2.17 0.47
C ILE A 10 6.19 -2.06 1.82
N CYS A 11 4.88 -1.93 1.83
CA CYS A 11 4.08 -1.89 3.06
C CYS A 11 4.19 -3.20 3.85
N ILE A 12 4.14 -4.35 3.19
CA ILE A 12 4.30 -5.68 3.82
C ILE A 12 5.67 -5.78 4.49
N HIS A 13 6.74 -5.49 3.75
CA HIS A 13 8.11 -5.56 4.29
C HIS A 13 8.33 -4.56 5.42
N PHE A 14 7.76 -3.36 5.30
CA PHE A 14 7.79 -2.35 6.37
C PHE A 14 7.11 -2.86 7.65
N LEU A 15 5.91 -3.45 7.54
CA LEU A 15 5.16 -3.99 8.68
C LEU A 15 5.85 -5.21 9.32
N LYS A 16 6.63 -5.97 8.53
CA LYS A 16 7.47 -7.07 9.03
C LYS A 16 8.80 -6.60 9.64
N GLY A 17 9.18 -5.33 9.46
CA GLY A 17 10.47 -4.79 9.90
C GLY A 17 11.66 -5.25 9.07
N GLU A 18 11.43 -5.65 7.82
CA GLU A 18 12.45 -6.20 6.93
C GLU A 18 13.19 -5.10 6.14
N PHE A 19 14.35 -5.43 5.59
CA PHE A 19 15.13 -4.59 4.66
C PHE A 19 15.49 -3.18 5.15
N ASN A 20 15.52 -2.98 6.47
CA ASN A 20 15.81 -1.69 7.10
C ASN A 20 14.91 -0.53 6.59
N LEU A 21 13.69 -0.85 6.16
CA LEU A 21 12.74 0.13 5.61
C LEU A 21 12.32 1.17 6.66
N ILE A 22 12.33 0.80 7.94
CA ILE A 22 12.01 1.71 9.04
C ILE A 22 12.97 2.90 9.07
N GLU A 23 14.28 2.67 8.94
CA GLU A 23 15.26 3.76 8.91
C GLU A 23 15.13 4.62 7.66
N LYS A 24 14.85 3.99 6.52
CA LYS A 24 14.68 4.70 5.25
C LYS A 24 13.45 5.62 5.30
N VAL A 25 12.33 5.12 5.80
CA VAL A 25 11.11 5.91 6.01
C VAL A 25 11.34 7.01 7.05
N ARG A 26 12.10 6.75 8.14
CA ARG A 26 12.45 7.77 9.13
C ARG A 26 13.31 8.89 8.53
N LYS A 27 14.26 8.59 7.64
CA LYS A 27 15.08 9.60 6.95
C LYS A 27 14.27 10.47 5.98
N ILE A 28 13.26 9.90 5.34
CA ILE A 28 12.41 10.59 4.36
C ILE A 28 11.26 11.35 5.04
N GLY A 29 10.86 10.94 6.24
CA GLY A 29 9.67 11.43 6.94
C GLY A 29 8.44 10.61 6.56
N ILE A 30 7.72 10.09 7.57
CA ILE A 30 6.51 9.27 7.35
C ILE A 30 5.38 10.10 6.72
N GLU A 31 5.37 11.40 7.00
CA GLU A 31 4.46 12.40 6.44
C GLU A 31 4.65 12.60 4.91
N SER A 32 5.81 12.22 4.38
CA SER A 32 6.07 12.21 2.94
C SER A 32 5.66 10.90 2.27
N CYS A 33 5.21 9.91 3.04
CA CYS A 33 4.74 8.62 2.56
C CYS A 33 3.21 8.57 2.48
N PHE A 34 2.72 8.01 1.39
CA PHE A 34 1.32 7.85 1.06
C PHE A 34 1.04 6.40 0.73
N VAL A 35 -0.18 5.96 0.97
CA VAL A 35 -0.65 4.60 0.66
C VAL A 35 -2.00 4.70 -0.03
N SER A 36 -2.24 3.87 -1.04
CA SER A 36 -3.55 3.83 -1.69
C SER A 36 -4.57 3.05 -0.85
N GLU A 37 -5.85 3.40 -0.96
CA GLU A 37 -6.92 2.61 -0.36
C GLU A 37 -6.93 1.15 -0.85
N ILE A 38 -6.52 0.91 -2.11
CA ILE A 38 -6.34 -0.44 -2.67
C ILE A 38 -5.30 -1.22 -1.86
N THR A 39 -4.14 -0.61 -1.57
CA THR A 39 -3.08 -1.24 -0.77
C THR A 39 -3.58 -1.59 0.64
N ILE A 40 -4.42 -0.74 1.25
CA ILE A 40 -5.03 -1.05 2.55
C ILE A 40 -5.95 -2.27 2.45
N ALA A 41 -6.73 -2.40 1.37
CA ALA A 41 -7.58 -3.56 1.13
C ALA A 41 -6.75 -4.85 0.98
N GLU A 42 -5.65 -4.80 0.20
CA GLU A 42 -4.75 -5.95 0.02
C GLU A 42 -4.08 -6.37 1.34
N LEU A 43 -3.65 -5.40 2.16
CA LEU A 43 -3.08 -5.69 3.48
C LEU A 43 -4.11 -6.32 4.43
N LYS A 44 -5.36 -5.84 4.43
CA LYS A 44 -6.45 -6.44 5.21
C LYS A 44 -6.71 -7.88 4.77
N TYR A 45 -6.79 -8.13 3.46
CA TYR A 45 -6.91 -9.49 2.94
C TYR A 45 -5.74 -10.38 3.37
N GLY A 46 -4.50 -9.88 3.29
CA GLY A 46 -3.31 -10.60 3.74
C GLY A 46 -3.33 -10.95 5.23
N ILE A 47 -3.97 -10.13 6.07
CA ILE A 47 -4.19 -10.43 7.50
C ILE A 47 -5.18 -11.59 7.64
N GLU A 48 -6.34 -11.52 6.99
CA GLU A 48 -7.36 -12.57 7.09
C GLU A 48 -6.87 -13.93 6.56
N ASN A 49 -5.98 -13.90 5.56
CA ASN A 49 -5.34 -15.10 5.00
C ASN A 49 -4.12 -15.59 5.80
N SER A 50 -3.72 -14.89 6.87
CA SER A 50 -2.58 -15.29 7.70
C SER A 50 -2.97 -16.28 8.80
N ALA A 51 -1.99 -16.96 9.38
CA ALA A 51 -2.21 -17.89 10.50
C ALA A 51 -2.93 -17.19 11.67
N GLU A 52 -3.88 -17.88 12.31
CA GLU A 52 -4.76 -17.33 13.35
C GLU A 52 -3.99 -16.62 14.48
N ASN A 53 -2.88 -17.22 14.92
CA ASN A 53 -2.00 -16.66 15.95
C ASN A 53 -1.29 -15.36 15.57
N LYS A 54 -1.26 -14.99 14.28
CA LYS A 54 -0.64 -13.75 13.76
C LYS A 54 -1.67 -12.66 13.42
N LYS A 55 -2.95 -13.00 13.25
CA LYS A 55 -3.98 -12.07 12.78
C LYS A 55 -4.09 -10.83 13.67
N GLU A 56 -4.21 -11.03 14.98
CA GLU A 56 -4.38 -9.94 15.95
C GLU A 56 -3.18 -8.98 15.97
N LYS A 57 -1.97 -9.55 15.95
CA LYS A 57 -0.71 -8.79 15.86
C LYS A 57 -0.66 -7.97 14.56
N ASN A 58 -0.97 -8.59 13.43
CA ASN A 58 -0.90 -7.92 12.13
C ASN A 58 -1.97 -6.83 12.00
N ARG A 59 -3.18 -7.07 12.53
CA ARG A 59 -4.28 -6.09 12.59
C ARG A 59 -3.87 -4.87 13.40
N SER A 60 -3.28 -5.08 14.58
CA SER A 60 -2.77 -4.00 15.42
C SER A 60 -1.66 -3.19 14.72
N SER A 61 -0.73 -3.87 14.05
CA SER A 61 0.32 -3.20 13.25
C SER A 61 -0.25 -2.36 12.12
N LEU A 62 -1.25 -2.88 11.38
CA LEU A 62 -1.89 -2.15 10.30
C LEU A 62 -2.66 -0.92 10.79
N ILE A 63 -3.36 -1.02 11.93
CA ILE A 63 -4.05 0.13 12.55
C ILE A 63 -3.04 1.21 12.92
N ASN A 64 -1.93 0.84 13.56
CA ASN A 64 -0.89 1.79 13.96
C ASN A 64 -0.19 2.43 12.74
N PHE A 65 0.00 1.69 11.67
CA PHE A 65 0.54 2.21 10.41
C PHE A 65 -0.43 3.18 9.74
N SER A 66 -1.71 2.80 9.63
CA SER A 66 -2.77 3.61 9.00
C SER A 66 -2.99 4.95 9.70
N LYS A 67 -2.72 5.05 11.01
CA LYS A 67 -2.76 6.31 11.77
C LYS A 67 -1.60 7.26 11.45
N LYS A 68 -0.49 6.75 10.93
CA LYS A 68 0.76 7.52 10.71
C LYS A 68 0.97 7.90 9.25
N VAL A 69 0.38 7.17 8.32
CA VAL A 69 0.52 7.38 6.88
C VAL A 69 -0.71 8.06 6.31
N THR A 70 -0.54 8.83 5.23
CA THR A 70 -1.69 9.43 4.54
C THR A 70 -2.27 8.43 3.53
N ILE A 71 -3.56 8.12 3.67
CA ILE A 71 -4.27 7.20 2.77
C ILE A 71 -4.95 8.01 1.67
N ILE A 72 -4.69 7.64 0.41
CA ILE A 72 -5.29 8.30 -0.78
C ILE A 72 -6.55 7.53 -1.20
N PRO A 73 -7.73 8.18 -1.26
CA PRO A 73 -8.98 7.55 -1.69
C PRO A 73 -8.95 7.14 -3.15
N LEU A 74 -9.51 5.96 -3.45
CA LEU A 74 -9.58 5.44 -4.83
C LEU A 74 -10.43 6.31 -5.76
N THR A 75 -11.48 6.92 -5.23
CA THR A 75 -12.44 7.74 -6.00
C THR A 75 -11.76 8.87 -6.78
N THR A 76 -10.63 9.38 -6.27
CA THR A 76 -9.89 10.48 -6.89
C THR A 76 -9.18 10.12 -8.19
N CYS A 77 -8.97 8.82 -8.48
CA CYS A 77 -8.19 8.38 -9.65
C CYS A 77 -8.95 7.45 -10.60
N LEU A 78 -10.27 7.29 -10.41
CA LEU A 78 -11.09 6.37 -11.22
C LEU A 78 -11.07 6.70 -12.72
N ASP A 79 -11.14 7.98 -13.09
CA ASP A 79 -11.11 8.40 -14.50
C ASP A 79 -9.75 8.13 -15.15
N ILE A 80 -8.66 8.37 -14.41
CA ILE A 80 -7.29 8.07 -14.85
C ILE A 80 -7.13 6.56 -15.04
N PHE A 81 -7.60 5.77 -14.07
CA PHE A 81 -7.58 4.32 -14.16
C PHE A 81 -8.35 3.82 -15.40
N ALA A 82 -9.56 4.33 -15.64
CA ALA A 82 -10.37 3.92 -16.79
C ALA A 82 -9.65 4.23 -18.12
N LYS A 83 -9.06 5.43 -18.23
CA LYS A 83 -8.27 5.86 -19.39
C LYS A 83 -7.05 4.96 -19.60
N GLU A 84 -6.25 4.75 -18.56
CA GLU A 84 -5.02 3.95 -18.65
C GLU A 84 -5.32 2.48 -18.94
N LYS A 85 -6.39 1.92 -18.34
CA LYS A 85 -6.83 0.56 -18.62
C LYS A 85 -7.28 0.38 -20.07
N ALA A 86 -7.97 1.36 -20.64
CA ALA A 86 -8.35 1.35 -22.06
C ALA A 86 -7.11 1.46 -22.96
N ARG A 87 -6.14 2.32 -22.61
CA ARG A 87 -4.87 2.48 -23.34
C ARG A 87 -4.08 1.17 -23.36
N LEU A 88 -3.86 0.55 -22.21
CA LEU A 88 -3.09 -0.70 -22.09
C LEU A 88 -3.73 -1.86 -22.89
N LYS A 89 -5.07 -1.93 -22.93
CA LYS A 89 -5.78 -2.91 -23.76
C LYS A 89 -5.53 -2.70 -25.26
N LYS A 90 -5.52 -1.44 -25.72
CA LYS A 90 -5.24 -1.11 -27.14
C LYS A 90 -3.80 -1.41 -27.53
N GLU A 91 -2.86 -1.27 -26.60
CA GLU A 91 -1.44 -1.56 -26.81
C GLU A 91 -1.11 -3.05 -26.76
N GLY A 92 -2.09 -3.94 -26.55
CA GLY A 92 -1.86 -5.39 -26.47
C GLY A 92 -1.09 -5.85 -25.22
N LYS A 93 -0.84 -4.95 -24.26
CA LYS A 93 -0.08 -5.22 -23.02
C LYS A 93 -0.94 -5.83 -21.92
N ARG A 94 -2.06 -6.47 -22.29
CA ARG A 94 -2.95 -7.12 -21.32
C ARG A 94 -3.10 -8.59 -21.68
N GLU A 95 -2.62 -9.45 -20.79
CA GLU A 95 -3.03 -10.86 -20.80
C GLU A 95 -4.51 -10.95 -20.38
N ARG A 96 -5.27 -11.77 -21.09
CA ARG A 96 -6.72 -11.91 -20.94
C ARG A 96 -7.10 -12.41 -19.55
#